data_AF-A0A936LE43-F1
#
_entry.id   AF-A0A936LE43-F1
#
_cell.length_a   1.000
_cell.length_b   1.000
_cell.length_c   1.000
_cell.angle_alpha   90.00
_cell.angle_beta   90.00
_cell.angle_gamma   90.00
#
_symmetry.space_group_name_H-M   'P 1'
#
loop_
_entity.id
_entity.type
_entity.pdbx_description
1 polymer ?
#
loop_
_entity_poly.entity_id
_entity_poly.type
_entity_poly.pdbx_seq_one_letter_code
_entity_poly.pdbx_strand_id
1 'polypeptide(L)'
;MRNASGETLDLKPYEADMRHLLDTYIEADEPRKISPFDNVSLLDLIVKTGIADAIAQRLNTLKGNQSAIAETIENNVRSKIIKEHLNDPAFYDKMSAQLQELIELRKAKAIEYEDYLKKIAELAKQTVAGQGDDLPAPLDTPGKRALYHNLKAVAATPVANAVGDPRSAYATSDDSALNLTLRIDQAIRNTRPDDWRGVPSRERIVKGALYGVLRDASEVERLFPIVKAQADY
;
A
#
# COMPACT_ATOMS: atom_id res chain seq x y z
N MET A 1 27.85 69.69 19.23
CA MET A 1 28.63 69.43 20.46
C MET A 1 27.87 68.38 21.26
N ARG A 2 28.30 67.14 21.48
CA ARG A 2 29.63 66.51 21.51
C ARG A 2 29.49 65.04 21.09
N ASN A 3 30.44 64.53 20.32
CA ASN A 3 30.83 63.12 20.35
C ASN A 3 31.55 62.83 21.68
N ALA A 4 31.46 61.57 22.15
CA ALA A 4 32.13 60.88 23.28
C ALA A 4 31.08 60.40 24.29
N SER A 5 30.89 59.11 24.52
CA SER A 5 31.93 58.14 24.88
C SER A 5 31.72 56.78 24.22
N GLY A 6 32.81 56.10 23.87
CA GLY A 6 32.82 54.67 23.58
C GLY A 6 32.54 53.84 24.83
N GLU A 7 31.36 54.00 25.43
CA GLU A 7 30.81 53.02 26.35
C GLU A 7 30.26 51.88 25.52
N THR A 8 31.12 50.93 25.18
CA THR A 8 30.66 49.57 24.89
C THR A 8 29.98 49.08 26.16
N LEU A 9 28.64 49.03 26.16
CA LEU A 9 27.88 48.42 27.23
C LEU A 9 28.35 46.97 27.36
N ASP A 10 29.19 46.69 28.35
CA ASP A 10 29.68 45.33 28.59
C ASP A 10 28.52 44.53 29.18
N LEU A 11 27.92 43.69 28.35
CA LEU A 11 26.80 42.83 28.74
C LEU A 11 27.27 41.58 29.50
N LYS A 12 28.59 41.31 29.59
CA LYS A 12 29.15 40.16 30.33
C LYS A 12 28.70 40.06 31.79
N PRO A 13 28.62 41.16 32.58
CA PRO A 13 28.17 41.08 33.96
C PRO A 13 26.70 40.65 34.08
N TYR A 14 25.87 41.00 33.09
CA TYR A 14 24.44 40.70 33.07
C TYR A 14 24.13 39.36 32.39
N GLU A 15 25.10 38.77 31.68
CA GLU A 15 24.90 37.52 30.94
C GLU A 15 24.59 36.33 31.85
N ALA A 16 25.24 36.27 33.02
CA ALA A 16 25.01 35.22 34.00
C ALA A 16 23.61 35.30 34.61
N ASP A 17 23.18 36.50 35.00
CA ASP A 17 21.85 36.72 35.57
C ASP A 17 20.74 36.54 34.52
N MET A 18 20.97 36.95 33.27
CA MET A 18 20.03 36.70 32.18
C MET A 18 19.91 35.22 31.84
N ARG A 19 21.01 34.44 31.83
CA ARG A 19 20.93 32.98 31.70
C ARG A 19 20.20 32.34 32.85
N HIS A 20 20.46 32.78 34.08
CA HIS A 20 19.74 32.27 35.24
C HIS A 20 18.23 32.52 35.12
N LEU A 21 17.81 33.70 34.63
CA LEU A 21 16.40 33.97 34.37
C LEU A 21 15.81 33.08 33.26
N LEU A 22 16.55 32.86 32.18
CA LEU A 22 16.13 31.97 31.10
C LEU A 22 16.04 30.51 31.58
N ASP A 23 17.05 30.00 32.27
CA ASP A 23 17.11 28.61 32.73
C ASP A 23 16.12 28.32 33.88
N THR A 24 15.79 29.34 34.70
CA THR A 24 14.83 29.19 35.81
C THR A 24 13.38 29.30 35.35
N TYR A 25 13.09 30.12 34.35
CA TYR A 25 11.70 30.43 33.94
C TYR A 25 11.33 29.93 32.54
N ILE A 26 12.28 29.45 31.74
CA ILE A 26 12.04 28.76 30.48
C ILE A 26 12.38 27.28 30.68
N GLU A 27 11.47 26.60 31.34
CA GLU A 27 11.46 25.14 31.36
C GLU A 27 10.72 24.68 30.10
N ALA A 28 11.41 23.93 29.23
CA ALA A 28 10.72 23.27 28.13
C ALA A 28 9.92 22.11 28.72
N ASP A 29 8.59 22.21 28.71
CA ASP A 29 7.69 21.10 29.07
C ASP A 29 8.18 19.82 28.37
N GLU A 30 8.32 18.71 29.11
CA GLU A 30 8.63 17.41 28.50
C GLU A 30 7.64 17.17 27.34
N PRO A 31 8.10 16.68 26.18
CA PRO A 31 7.23 16.47 25.03
C PRO A 31 6.10 15.52 25.43
N ARG A 32 4.88 16.08 25.54
CA ARG A 32 3.70 15.29 25.86
C ARG A 32 3.51 14.29 24.72
N LYS A 33 3.51 12.99 25.03
CA LYS A 33 3.10 11.94 24.08
C LYS A 33 1.62 12.12 23.79
N ILE A 34 1.32 12.80 22.68
CA ILE A 34 -0.05 13.16 22.29
C ILE A 34 -0.81 11.93 21.77
N SER A 35 -0.11 10.84 21.42
CA SER A 35 -0.77 9.62 20.94
C SER A 35 -0.04 8.34 21.37
N PRO A 36 -0.70 7.38 22.04
CA PRO A 36 -0.15 6.03 22.26
C PRO A 36 -0.02 5.21 20.96
N PHE A 37 -0.32 5.80 19.80
CA PHE A 37 -0.35 5.13 18.51
C PHE A 37 0.74 5.60 17.53
N ASP A 38 1.79 6.32 17.95
CA ASP A 38 2.83 6.84 17.04
C ASP A 38 3.37 5.81 16.02
N ASN A 39 3.32 4.51 16.35
CA ASN A 39 3.78 3.41 15.50
C ASN A 39 2.70 2.77 14.60
N VAL A 40 1.43 3.17 14.69
CA VAL A 40 0.32 2.61 13.89
C VAL A 40 0.07 3.50 12.67
N SER A 41 -0.11 2.92 11.48
CA SER A 41 -0.46 3.73 10.30
C SER A 41 -1.91 4.24 10.38
N LEU A 42 -2.22 5.33 9.68
CA LEU A 42 -3.59 5.84 9.62
C LEU A 42 -4.57 4.78 9.10
N LEU A 43 -4.16 3.98 8.12
CA LEU A 43 -5.01 2.93 7.55
C LEU A 43 -5.25 1.82 8.57
N ASP A 44 -4.22 1.38 9.28
CA ASP A 44 -4.36 0.36 10.33
C ASP A 44 -5.27 0.83 11.47
N LEU A 45 -5.21 2.13 11.79
CA LEU A 45 -6.10 2.74 12.77
C LEU A 45 -7.55 2.73 12.27
N ILE A 46 -7.79 3.11 11.01
CA ILE A 46 -9.13 3.04 10.38
C ILE A 46 -9.69 1.61 10.44
N VAL A 47 -8.87 0.59 10.19
CA VAL A 47 -9.29 -0.81 10.25
C VAL A 47 -9.65 -1.24 11.68
N LYS A 48 -8.87 -0.81 12.68
CA LYS A 48 -9.01 -1.26 14.07
C LYS A 48 -10.10 -0.52 14.85
N THR A 49 -10.18 0.80 14.72
CA THR A 49 -11.08 1.65 15.51
C THR A 49 -12.24 2.18 14.70
N GLY A 50 -12.20 2.07 13.37
CA GLY A 50 -13.12 2.73 12.47
C GLY A 50 -12.66 4.14 12.09
N ILE A 51 -13.21 4.64 10.98
CA ILE A 51 -12.74 5.88 10.35
C ILE A 51 -13.01 7.13 11.18
N ALA A 52 -14.13 7.19 11.92
CA ALA A 52 -14.47 8.34 12.76
C ALA A 52 -13.44 8.55 13.87
N ASP A 53 -13.12 7.49 14.62
CA ASP A 53 -12.13 7.53 15.70
C ASP A 53 -10.72 7.76 15.16
N ALA A 54 -10.38 7.17 14.01
CA ALA A 54 -9.09 7.39 13.37
C ALA A 54 -8.89 8.86 12.97
N ILE A 55 -9.92 9.52 12.41
CA ILE A 55 -9.91 10.95 12.10
C ILE A 55 -9.76 11.77 13.39
N ALA A 56 -10.55 11.46 14.43
CA ALA A 56 -10.50 12.18 15.69
C ALA A 56 -9.14 12.07 16.40
N GLN A 57 -8.45 10.95 16.27
CA GLN A 57 -7.16 10.74 16.91
C GLN A 57 -5.97 11.28 16.11
N ARG A 58 -5.99 11.16 14.77
CA ARG A 58 -4.83 11.51 13.93
C ARG A 58 -4.95 12.81 13.17
N LEU A 59 -6.18 13.21 12.86
CA LEU A 59 -6.47 14.32 11.96
C LEU A 59 -7.22 15.46 12.66
N ASN A 60 -7.26 15.45 14.01
CA ASN A 60 -7.88 16.52 14.80
C ASN A 60 -7.26 17.90 14.51
N THR A 61 -5.97 17.94 14.20
CA THR A 61 -5.25 19.17 13.84
C THR A 61 -5.83 19.86 12.60
N LEU A 62 -6.55 19.13 11.75
CA LEU A 62 -7.23 19.65 10.56
C LEU A 62 -8.57 20.34 10.89
N LYS A 63 -8.98 20.38 12.17
CA LYS A 63 -10.14 21.12 12.70
C LYS A 63 -11.43 20.90 11.90
N GLY A 64 -11.66 19.66 11.44
CA GLY A 64 -12.86 19.31 10.68
C GLY A 64 -12.90 19.76 9.23
N ASN A 65 -11.78 20.23 8.65
CA ASN A 65 -11.71 20.50 7.22
C ASN A 65 -11.82 19.18 6.43
N GLN A 66 -13.04 18.90 5.94
CA GLN A 66 -13.39 17.68 5.23
C GLN A 66 -12.50 17.44 3.99
N SER A 67 -12.12 18.50 3.28
CA SER A 67 -11.26 18.35 2.09
C SER A 67 -9.85 17.91 2.48
N ALA A 68 -9.27 18.53 3.51
CA ALA A 68 -7.93 18.19 3.97
C ALA A 68 -7.88 16.79 4.60
N ILE A 69 -8.93 16.40 5.34
CA ILE A 69 -9.08 15.05 5.90
C ILE A 69 -9.14 14.02 4.77
N ALA A 70 -10.02 14.24 3.78
CA ALA A 70 -10.16 13.35 2.64
C ALA A 70 -8.84 13.19 1.88
N GLU A 71 -8.18 14.29 1.54
CA GLU A 71 -6.90 14.28 0.83
C GLU A 71 -5.81 13.53 1.62
N THR A 72 -5.77 13.69 2.94
CA THR A 72 -4.82 12.96 3.78
C THR A 72 -5.08 11.46 3.74
N ILE A 73 -6.34 11.02 3.81
CA ILE A 73 -6.71 9.60 3.71
C ILE A 73 -6.37 9.07 2.31
N GLU A 74 -6.77 9.78 1.25
CA GLU A 74 -6.48 9.45 -0.15
C GLU A 74 -4.98 9.24 -0.38
N ASN A 75 -4.14 10.15 0.16
CA ASN A 75 -2.69 10.07 0.05
C ASN A 75 -2.11 8.86 0.80
N ASN A 76 -2.65 8.53 1.97
CA ASN A 76 -2.24 7.34 2.72
C ASN A 76 -2.60 6.05 1.99
N VAL A 77 -3.83 5.94 1.46
CA VAL A 77 -4.27 4.79 0.64
C VAL A 77 -3.40 4.67 -0.61
N ARG A 78 -3.21 5.76 -1.36
CA ARG A 78 -2.35 5.77 -2.57
C ARG A 78 -0.92 5.33 -2.24
N SER A 79 -0.36 5.82 -1.14
CA SER A 79 0.99 5.45 -0.71
C SER A 79 1.11 3.96 -0.38
N LYS A 80 0.08 3.38 0.25
CA LYS A 80 0.02 1.94 0.53
C LYS A 80 -0.08 1.12 -0.77
N ILE A 81 -0.96 1.52 -1.69
CA ILE A 81 -1.11 0.89 -3.00
C ILE A 81 0.23 0.86 -3.75
N ILE A 82 0.93 1.99 -3.84
CA ILE A 82 2.22 2.09 -4.56
C ILE A 82 3.28 1.19 -3.91
N LYS A 83 3.37 1.18 -2.58
CA LYS A 83 4.38 0.38 -1.85
C LYS A 83 4.18 -1.11 -2.04
N GLU A 84 2.93 -1.56 -2.09
CA GLU A 84 2.58 -2.97 -2.18
C GLU A 84 2.31 -3.44 -3.62
N HIS A 85 2.35 -2.54 -4.60
CA HIS A 85 2.00 -2.82 -5.99
C HIS A 85 2.78 -4.01 -6.57
N LEU A 86 4.09 -4.10 -6.29
CA LEU A 86 4.93 -5.19 -6.78
C LEU A 86 4.55 -6.56 -6.19
N ASN A 87 3.89 -6.60 -5.04
CA ASN A 87 3.44 -7.85 -4.43
C ASN A 87 2.25 -8.42 -5.21
N ASP A 88 1.32 -7.56 -5.66
CA ASP A 88 0.15 -7.97 -6.43
C ASP A 88 -0.33 -6.86 -7.38
N PRO A 89 0.28 -6.74 -8.57
CA PRO A 89 0.00 -5.63 -9.48
C PRO A 89 -1.47 -5.55 -9.87
N ALA A 90 -2.07 -6.67 -10.30
CA ALA A 90 -3.48 -6.70 -10.71
C ALA A 90 -4.45 -6.28 -9.60
N PHE A 91 -4.20 -6.69 -8.35
CA PHE A 91 -5.04 -6.29 -7.22
C PHE A 91 -4.92 -4.79 -6.94
N TYR A 92 -3.68 -4.28 -6.84
CA TYR A 92 -3.44 -2.88 -6.50
C TYR A 92 -3.80 -1.92 -7.65
N ASP A 93 -3.75 -2.36 -8.90
CA ASP A 93 -4.30 -1.62 -10.05
C ASP A 93 -5.82 -1.45 -9.91
N LYS A 94 -6.54 -2.51 -9.54
CA LYS A 94 -7.99 -2.44 -9.26
C LYS A 94 -8.29 -1.48 -8.10
N MET A 95 -7.54 -1.58 -7.00
CA MET A 95 -7.70 -0.67 -5.85
C MET A 95 -7.41 0.79 -6.25
N SER A 96 -6.40 1.04 -7.09
CA SER A 96 -6.07 2.38 -7.58
C SER A 96 -7.19 2.95 -8.44
N ALA A 97 -7.81 2.13 -9.30
CA ALA A 97 -8.94 2.56 -10.13
C ALA A 97 -10.16 2.93 -9.26
N GLN A 98 -10.47 2.11 -8.25
CA GLN A 98 -11.55 2.38 -7.30
C GLN A 98 -11.27 3.64 -6.45
N LEU A 99 -10.03 3.85 -6.01
CA LEU A 99 -9.63 5.07 -5.33
C LEU A 99 -9.85 6.28 -6.22
N GLN A 100 -9.42 6.22 -7.49
CA GLN A 100 -9.56 7.34 -8.42
C GLN A 100 -11.03 7.67 -8.67
N GLU A 101 -11.88 6.66 -8.90
CA GLU A 101 -13.32 6.85 -9.05
C GLU A 101 -13.92 7.55 -7.82
N LEU A 102 -13.54 7.12 -6.62
CA LEU A 102 -14.04 7.71 -5.38
C LEU A 102 -13.60 9.18 -5.20
N ILE A 103 -12.36 9.50 -5.59
CA ILE A 103 -11.83 10.87 -5.58
C ILE A 103 -12.65 11.75 -6.53
N GLU A 104 -12.94 11.28 -7.73
CA GLU A 104 -13.71 12.04 -8.72
C GLU A 104 -15.16 12.25 -8.25
N LEU A 105 -15.82 11.20 -7.74
CA LEU A 105 -17.17 11.31 -7.18
C LEU A 105 -17.24 12.34 -6.04
N ARG A 106 -16.24 12.34 -5.14
CA ARG A 106 -16.16 13.32 -4.04
C ARG A 106 -15.94 14.74 -4.58
N LYS A 107 -14.98 14.94 -5.49
CA LYS A 107 -14.68 16.26 -6.07
C LYS A 107 -15.86 16.83 -6.84
N ALA A 108 -16.61 15.98 -7.55
CA ALA A 108 -17.84 16.33 -8.24
C ALA A 108 -19.03 16.53 -7.29
N LYS A 109 -18.88 16.26 -5.98
CA LYS A 109 -19.95 16.23 -4.98
C LYS A 109 -21.11 15.32 -5.40
N ALA A 110 -20.80 14.24 -6.10
CA ALA A 110 -21.75 13.25 -6.59
C ALA A 110 -22.14 12.20 -5.52
N ILE A 111 -21.49 12.26 -4.35
CA ILE A 111 -21.76 11.39 -3.19
C ILE A 111 -21.72 12.22 -1.91
N GLU A 112 -22.52 11.82 -0.93
CA GLU A 112 -22.49 12.40 0.40
C GLU A 112 -21.16 12.12 1.10
N TYR A 113 -20.72 13.04 1.95
CA TYR A 113 -19.44 12.89 2.65
C TYR A 113 -19.40 11.66 3.56
N GLU A 114 -20.53 11.33 4.20
CA GLU A 114 -20.64 10.13 5.03
C GLU A 114 -20.48 8.84 4.19
N ASP A 115 -21.09 8.80 3.00
CA ASP A 115 -20.97 7.67 2.09
C ASP A 115 -19.56 7.55 1.50
N TYR A 116 -18.91 8.68 1.21
CA TYR A 116 -17.50 8.72 0.88
C TYR A 116 -16.65 8.09 1.99
N LEU A 117 -16.86 8.47 3.25
CA LEU A 117 -16.12 7.93 4.40
C LEU A 117 -16.33 6.42 4.55
N LYS A 118 -17.56 5.91 4.34
CA LYS A 118 -17.83 4.47 4.35
C LYS A 118 -17.06 3.75 3.24
N LYS A 119 -17.12 4.26 2.01
CA LYS A 119 -16.44 3.66 0.85
C LYS A 119 -14.92 3.67 0.97
N ILE A 120 -14.33 4.80 1.40
CA ILE A 120 -12.86 4.89 1.57
C ILE A 120 -12.38 4.02 2.74
N ALA A 121 -13.18 3.88 3.80
CA ALA A 121 -12.86 2.99 4.92
C ALA A 121 -12.83 1.52 4.46
N GLU A 122 -13.78 1.12 3.63
CA GLU A 122 -13.82 -0.24 3.08
C GLU A 122 -12.66 -0.49 2.12
N LEU A 123 -12.37 0.47 1.24
CA LEU A 123 -11.20 0.40 0.37
C LEU A 123 -9.90 0.32 1.18
N ALA A 124 -9.78 1.08 2.27
CA ALA A 124 -8.63 1.02 3.17
C ALA A 124 -8.49 -0.37 3.82
N LYS A 125 -9.58 -0.98 4.27
CA LYS A 125 -9.55 -2.36 4.81
C LYS A 125 -9.06 -3.36 3.78
N GLN A 126 -9.60 -3.34 2.57
CA GLN A 126 -9.19 -4.24 1.48
C GLN A 126 -7.71 -4.04 1.11
N THR A 127 -7.28 -2.77 1.03
CA THR A 127 -5.88 -2.40 0.73
C THR A 127 -4.92 -2.86 1.83
N VAL A 128 -5.29 -2.77 3.11
CA VAL A 128 -4.46 -3.24 4.23
C VAL A 128 -4.44 -4.76 4.33
N ALA A 129 -5.59 -5.41 4.13
CA ALA A 129 -5.71 -6.87 4.19
C ALA A 129 -4.99 -7.58 3.03
N GLY A 130 -4.79 -6.89 1.90
CA GLY A 130 -4.18 -7.45 0.70
C GLY A 130 -4.98 -8.61 0.10
N GLN A 131 -6.29 -8.64 0.37
CA GLN A 131 -7.24 -9.63 -0.11
C GLN A 131 -8.57 -8.96 -0.40
N GLY A 132 -9.25 -9.40 -1.46
CA GLY A 132 -10.66 -9.10 -1.67
C GLY A 132 -11.55 -10.12 -0.95
N ASP A 133 -12.79 -9.75 -0.67
CA ASP A 133 -13.74 -10.61 0.07
C ASP A 133 -14.20 -11.87 -0.69
N ASP A 134 -13.81 -12.02 -1.96
CA ASP A 134 -14.34 -13.03 -2.90
C ASP A 134 -13.27 -14.03 -3.38
N LEU A 135 -12.38 -14.44 -2.48
CA LEU A 135 -11.32 -15.39 -2.80
C LEU A 135 -11.70 -16.83 -2.42
N PRO A 136 -11.58 -17.81 -3.35
CA PRO A 136 -11.78 -19.22 -3.04
C PRO A 136 -10.90 -19.72 -1.88
N ALA A 137 -11.46 -20.60 -1.04
CA ALA A 137 -10.79 -21.18 0.13
C ALA A 137 -9.38 -21.79 -0.12
N PRO A 138 -9.06 -22.39 -1.30
CA PRO A 138 -7.72 -22.90 -1.57
C PRO A 138 -6.61 -21.84 -1.72
N LEU A 139 -6.95 -20.55 -1.81
CA LEU A 139 -6.01 -19.42 -1.93
C LEU A 139 -5.63 -18.87 -0.55
N ASP A 140 -5.07 -19.75 0.28
CA ASP A 140 -4.69 -19.49 1.67
C ASP A 140 -3.39 -18.68 1.83
N THR A 141 -2.52 -18.63 0.80
CA THR A 141 -1.26 -17.89 0.86
C THR A 141 -1.28 -16.58 0.04
N PRO A 142 -0.50 -15.55 0.45
CA PRO A 142 -0.32 -14.33 -0.33
C PRO A 142 0.14 -14.59 -1.77
N GLY A 143 1.09 -15.53 -1.96
CA GLY A 143 1.59 -15.91 -3.27
C GLY A 143 0.53 -16.51 -4.19
N LYS A 144 -0.34 -17.38 -3.66
CA LYS A 144 -1.46 -17.95 -4.43
C LYS A 144 -2.46 -16.86 -4.82
N ARG A 145 -2.83 -15.98 -3.90
CA ARG A 145 -3.77 -14.87 -4.17
C ARG A 145 -3.25 -13.95 -5.27
N ALA A 146 -1.98 -13.55 -5.19
CA ALA A 146 -1.37 -12.70 -6.20
C ALA A 146 -1.33 -13.37 -7.58
N LEU A 147 -0.94 -14.64 -7.66
CA LEU A 147 -1.00 -15.39 -8.92
C LEU A 147 -2.42 -15.44 -9.48
N TYR A 148 -3.41 -15.73 -8.65
CA TYR A 148 -4.81 -15.82 -9.06
C TYR A 148 -5.33 -14.50 -9.63
N HIS A 149 -5.12 -13.38 -8.92
CA HIS A 149 -5.54 -12.06 -9.41
C HIS A 149 -4.89 -11.72 -10.75
N ASN A 150 -3.59 -11.98 -10.90
CA ASN A 150 -2.83 -11.65 -12.11
C ASN A 150 -3.13 -12.58 -13.30
N LEU A 151 -3.59 -13.81 -13.06
CA LEU A 151 -4.08 -14.72 -14.11
C LEU A 151 -5.51 -14.37 -14.51
N LYS A 152 -6.39 -14.08 -13.54
CA LYS A 152 -7.78 -13.67 -13.79
C LYS A 152 -7.84 -12.35 -14.57
N ALA A 153 -6.97 -11.40 -14.26
CA ALA A 153 -6.88 -10.13 -14.99
C ALA A 153 -6.58 -10.33 -16.50
N VAL A 154 -5.69 -11.27 -16.84
CA VAL A 154 -5.38 -11.60 -18.25
C VAL A 154 -6.54 -12.34 -18.93
N ALA A 155 -7.21 -13.24 -18.22
CA ALA A 155 -8.39 -13.93 -18.76
C ALA A 155 -9.57 -12.98 -19.03
N ALA A 156 -9.67 -11.87 -18.28
CA ALA A 156 -10.70 -10.86 -18.45
C ALA A 156 -10.44 -9.89 -19.62
N THR A 157 -9.21 -9.79 -20.12
CA THR A 157 -8.92 -9.00 -21.34
C THR A 157 -9.42 -9.73 -22.59
N PRO A 158 -10.42 -9.19 -23.32
CA PRO A 158 -10.83 -9.78 -24.58
C PRO A 158 -9.69 -9.63 -25.59
N VAL A 159 -9.07 -10.76 -25.96
CA VAL A 159 -8.03 -10.78 -26.98
C VAL A 159 -8.68 -10.41 -28.32
N ALA A 160 -8.54 -9.14 -28.74
CA ALA A 160 -9.13 -8.62 -29.97
C ALA A 160 -8.53 -9.23 -31.26
N ASN A 161 -7.62 -10.20 -31.19
CA ASN A 161 -6.94 -10.81 -32.34
C ASN A 161 -6.64 -12.31 -32.14
N ALA A 162 -7.68 -13.14 -31.95
CA ALA A 162 -7.52 -14.59 -31.99
C ALA A 162 -8.52 -15.25 -32.96
N VAL A 163 -8.50 -14.82 -34.22
CA VAL A 163 -9.02 -15.65 -35.31
C VAL A 163 -8.01 -16.77 -35.56
N GLY A 164 -8.25 -17.95 -34.98
CA GLY A 164 -7.60 -19.20 -35.43
C GLY A 164 -6.63 -19.91 -34.48
N ASP A 165 -6.53 -19.55 -33.20
CA ASP A 165 -5.76 -20.34 -32.21
C ASP A 165 -6.72 -21.19 -31.33
N PRO A 166 -6.59 -22.53 -31.27
CA PRO A 166 -7.39 -23.38 -30.37
C PRO A 166 -7.31 -23.00 -28.89
N ARG A 167 -6.42 -22.09 -28.50
CA ARG A 167 -6.22 -21.59 -27.13
C ARG A 167 -7.36 -20.73 -26.58
N SER A 168 -8.36 -20.35 -27.38
CA SER A 168 -9.56 -19.64 -26.90
C SER A 168 -10.52 -20.51 -26.05
N ALA A 169 -10.16 -21.76 -25.76
CA ALA A 169 -10.98 -22.67 -24.94
C ALA A 169 -10.63 -22.67 -23.43
N TYR A 170 -9.66 -21.87 -22.98
CA TYR A 170 -9.30 -21.76 -21.55
C TYR A 170 -10.02 -20.64 -20.78
N ALA A 171 -10.86 -19.86 -21.46
CA ALA A 171 -11.48 -18.67 -20.90
C ALA A 171 -13.00 -18.87 -20.78
N THR A 172 -13.47 -19.34 -19.61
CA THR A 172 -14.82 -19.08 -19.03
C THR A 172 -15.12 -19.96 -17.79
N SER A 173 -14.18 -20.08 -16.85
CA SER A 173 -14.55 -20.45 -15.48
C SER A 173 -13.52 -19.93 -14.48
N ASP A 174 -14.00 -19.40 -13.34
CA ASP A 174 -13.14 -19.06 -12.20
C ASP A 174 -12.33 -20.28 -11.73
N ASP A 175 -12.87 -21.49 -11.95
CA ASP A 175 -12.21 -22.78 -11.69
C ASP A 175 -10.95 -23.01 -12.53
N SER A 176 -10.89 -22.49 -13.76
CA SER A 176 -9.73 -22.64 -14.66
C SER A 176 -8.53 -21.82 -14.15
N ALA A 177 -8.77 -20.56 -13.78
CA ALA A 177 -7.75 -19.70 -13.21
C ALA A 177 -7.26 -20.24 -11.86
N LEU A 178 -8.19 -20.71 -11.01
CA LEU A 178 -7.87 -21.33 -9.73
C LEU A 178 -7.01 -22.58 -9.91
N ASN A 179 -7.37 -23.49 -10.81
CA ASN A 179 -6.59 -24.70 -11.07
C ASN A 179 -5.18 -24.38 -11.58
N LEU A 180 -5.08 -23.40 -12.48
CA LEU A 180 -3.79 -22.94 -13.01
C LEU A 180 -2.91 -22.35 -11.90
N THR A 181 -3.48 -21.53 -11.01
CA THR A 181 -2.77 -20.99 -9.85
C THR A 181 -2.22 -22.10 -8.95
N LEU A 182 -3.04 -23.09 -8.62
CA LEU A 182 -2.61 -24.20 -7.75
C LEU A 182 -1.50 -25.03 -8.40
N ARG A 183 -1.57 -25.25 -9.71
CA ARG A 183 -0.51 -25.96 -10.46
C ARG A 183 0.79 -25.19 -10.49
N ILE A 184 0.73 -23.86 -10.65
CA ILE A 184 1.91 -23.00 -10.64
C ILE A 184 2.54 -22.98 -9.24
N ASP A 185 1.75 -22.78 -8.18
CA ASP A 185 2.22 -22.81 -6.79
C ASP A 185 2.92 -24.14 -6.49
N GLN A 186 2.28 -25.27 -6.83
CA GLN A 186 2.87 -26.59 -6.63
C GLN A 186 4.16 -26.80 -7.43
N ALA A 187 4.21 -26.36 -8.70
CA ALA A 187 5.41 -26.47 -9.52
C ALA A 187 6.59 -25.66 -8.95
N ILE A 188 6.34 -24.43 -8.48
CA ILE A 188 7.36 -23.60 -7.84
C ILE A 188 7.83 -24.26 -6.55
N ARG A 189 6.92 -24.65 -5.65
CA ARG A 189 7.26 -25.23 -4.35
C ARG A 189 8.08 -26.52 -4.46
N ASN A 190 7.82 -27.35 -5.47
CA ASN A 190 8.55 -28.60 -5.69
C ASN A 190 9.93 -28.41 -6.32
N THR A 191 10.15 -27.31 -7.04
CA THR A 191 11.34 -27.14 -7.90
C THR A 191 12.28 -26.04 -7.41
N ARG A 192 11.79 -25.11 -6.58
CA ARG A 192 12.59 -23.98 -6.09
C ARG A 192 13.78 -24.47 -5.24
N PRO A 193 15.01 -24.03 -5.53
CA PRO A 193 16.12 -24.18 -4.59
C PRO A 193 15.96 -23.23 -3.39
N ASP A 194 16.61 -23.53 -2.27
CA ASP A 194 16.69 -22.58 -1.15
C ASP A 194 17.44 -21.30 -1.57
N ASP A 195 17.08 -20.16 -0.96
CA ASP A 195 17.68 -18.84 -1.22
C ASP A 195 17.89 -18.53 -2.70
N TRP A 196 16.89 -18.84 -3.53
CA TRP A 196 16.98 -18.69 -4.98
C TRP A 196 16.91 -17.23 -5.45
N ARG A 197 16.36 -16.32 -4.63
CA ARG A 197 16.15 -14.91 -4.97
C ARG A 197 17.49 -14.18 -5.11
N GLY A 198 17.64 -13.43 -6.20
CA GLY A 198 18.86 -12.68 -6.49
C GLY A 198 20.00 -13.52 -7.07
N VAL A 199 19.80 -14.83 -7.25
CA VAL A 199 20.80 -15.74 -7.83
C VAL A 199 20.35 -16.15 -9.25
N PRO A 200 20.93 -15.59 -10.33
CA PRO A 200 20.40 -15.77 -11.69
C PRO A 200 20.25 -17.23 -12.14
N SER A 201 21.15 -18.12 -11.73
CA SER A 201 21.07 -19.55 -12.06
C SER A 201 19.90 -20.25 -11.36
N ARG A 202 19.61 -19.92 -10.10
CA ARG A 202 18.49 -20.47 -9.33
C ARG A 202 17.17 -19.85 -9.75
N GLU A 203 17.16 -18.56 -10.07
CA GLU A 203 16.01 -17.87 -10.67
C GLU A 203 15.56 -18.53 -11.98
N ARG A 204 16.52 -18.96 -12.84
CA ARG A 204 16.20 -19.72 -14.06
C ARG A 204 15.52 -21.06 -13.80
N ILE A 205 15.83 -21.73 -12.68
CA ILE A 205 15.16 -22.99 -12.30
C ILE A 205 13.67 -22.72 -12.01
N VAL A 206 13.38 -21.66 -11.24
CA VAL A 206 12.01 -21.25 -10.95
C VAL A 206 11.27 -20.81 -12.23
N LYS A 207 11.92 -20.04 -13.11
CA LYS A 207 11.37 -19.70 -14.44
C LYS A 207 11.11 -20.93 -15.29
N GLY A 208 11.96 -21.95 -15.23
CA GLY A 208 11.75 -23.24 -15.90
C GLY A 208 10.53 -23.98 -15.38
N ALA A 209 10.31 -23.99 -14.06
CA ALA A 209 9.11 -24.56 -13.44
C ALA A 209 7.83 -23.83 -13.88
N LEU A 210 7.86 -22.48 -13.92
CA LEU A 210 6.78 -21.66 -14.46
C LEU A 210 6.50 -22.01 -15.92
N TYR A 211 7.53 -22.09 -16.76
CA TYR A 211 7.40 -22.41 -18.18
C TYR A 211 6.81 -23.81 -18.42
N GLY A 212 7.14 -24.79 -17.58
CA GLY A 212 6.57 -26.14 -17.66
C GLY A 212 5.05 -26.16 -17.54
N VAL A 213 4.47 -25.23 -16.78
CA VAL A 213 3.02 -25.10 -16.60
C VAL A 213 2.39 -24.16 -17.63
N LEU A 214 2.97 -22.97 -17.82
CA LEU A 214 2.41 -21.90 -18.66
C LEU A 214 2.63 -22.15 -20.16
N ARG A 215 3.77 -22.75 -20.53
CA ARG A 215 4.24 -22.94 -21.92
C ARG A 215 4.31 -21.66 -22.75
N ASP A 216 4.39 -20.50 -22.09
CA ASP A 216 4.53 -19.18 -22.70
C ASP A 216 5.64 -18.41 -21.97
N ALA A 217 6.68 -18.02 -22.71
CA ALA A 217 7.81 -17.28 -22.16
C ALA A 217 7.44 -15.86 -21.71
N SER A 218 6.47 -15.22 -22.37
CA SER A 218 6.01 -13.87 -22.04
C SER A 218 5.30 -13.86 -20.70
N GLU A 219 4.41 -14.83 -20.47
CA GLU A 219 3.71 -14.98 -19.19
C GLU A 219 4.64 -15.36 -18.05
N VAL A 220 5.70 -16.14 -18.32
CA VAL A 220 6.73 -16.46 -17.32
C VAL A 220 7.46 -15.19 -16.87
N GLU A 221 7.93 -14.36 -17.81
CA GLU A 221 8.63 -13.12 -17.47
C GLU A 221 7.71 -12.10 -16.79
N ARG A 222 6.41 -12.13 -17.11
CA ARG A 222 5.40 -11.28 -16.45
C ARG A 222 5.11 -11.71 -15.01
N LEU A 223 4.94 -13.00 -14.75
CA LEU A 223 4.58 -13.52 -13.43
C LEU A 223 5.79 -13.69 -12.50
N PHE A 224 6.99 -13.88 -13.05
CA PHE A 224 8.20 -14.11 -12.26
C PHE A 224 8.51 -13.01 -11.23
N PRO A 225 8.42 -11.70 -11.54
CA PRO A 225 8.60 -10.63 -10.55
C PRO A 225 7.63 -10.72 -9.38
N ILE A 226 6.38 -11.13 -9.64
CA ILE A 226 5.34 -11.32 -8.62
C ILE A 226 5.72 -12.48 -7.71
N VAL A 227 6.08 -13.63 -8.27
CA VAL A 227 6.57 -14.80 -7.51
C VAL A 227 7.79 -14.44 -6.67
N LYS A 228 8.70 -13.64 -7.22
CA LYS A 228 9.92 -13.20 -6.54
C LYS A 228 9.62 -12.28 -5.34
N ALA A 229 8.62 -11.40 -5.44
CA ALA A 229 8.23 -10.46 -4.38
C ALA A 229 7.54 -11.14 -3.19
N GLN A 230 6.89 -12.27 -3.43
CA GLN A 230 6.09 -13.00 -2.43
C GLN A 230 6.97 -13.79 -1.46
N ALA A 231 6.84 -13.59 -0.15
CA ALA A 231 7.72 -14.18 0.86
C ALA A 231 7.48 -15.69 1.12
N ASP A 232 6.34 -16.23 0.71
CA ASP A 232 5.94 -17.64 0.91
C ASP A 232 6.56 -18.62 -0.10
N TYR A 233 7.24 -18.09 -1.13
CA TYR A 233 8.01 -18.83 -2.14
C TYR A 233 9.51 -18.80 -1.91
#